data_AF-A0A8I6RVH0-F1
#
_entry.id   AF-A0A8I6RVH0-F1
#
_cell.length_a   1.000
_cell.length_b   1.000
_cell.length_c   1.000
_cell.angle_alpha   90.00
_cell.angle_beta   90.00
_cell.angle_gamma   90.00
#
_symmetry.space_group_name_H-M   'P 1'
#
loop_
_entity.id
_entity.type
_entity.pdbx_description
1 polymer ?
#
loop_
_entity_poly.entity_id
_entity_poly.type
_entity_poly.pdbx_seq_one_letter_code
_entity_poly.pdbx_strand_id
1 'polypeptide(L)'
;MTEVMSRMKHFPSRLVKMFNSMKNQFREKTGRELPKFTPQKGGLSRQSRQGSESSVCSLVLDGAQQQVPPAPSPTLPPQEPPQIKLLDGKVLSPKEVNVLAKKEDEWRNRLEKTVTEWTKKLEKRENELQQSFVVKEEEWRKKECALTEDLLKQTNELQEALKVAEEMKRLNFLYQEDKHTLESFQTQEMAKVKHLLLAKEKECSETTASLKEATTLLESLKAEVNRLRPFEEQISNYEVGRLSRQAGEEGAERRLAEAKVTELETKLEEEAKEKQNLSIRVKFLTEQCNTLASELKAANDLVAARDDEISKLTKKVYDTELFSRQYEDTSKKLENELKPLKEKYETTQQELNSVRQEFADEKSRLDTELAAVQEKLTNLQDELEKEKNAKNDALLKNAQVSQEVDMARQDLRQQQADVEEYLRKVNSLEETLKQKDQILAKNVQEIQQLSTELGNIRDNEKETEYVEKGLRDKITDLEEQVTEKNKAIKVLKQKLADMKKTLQKELKVCENDGTEMMNSHNHSTPHKSNLKENGDTEVNFLYMKNVIMKFLTSREYEALHLTKAVATLLKLSAEEECLLKDTIGWRMSWFRSKPPRLEDYTPS
;
A
#
# COMPACT_ATOMS: atom_id res chain seq x y z
N MET A 1 23.98 42.28 20.15
CA MET A 1 23.40 41.35 21.16
C MET A 1 21.88 41.50 21.32
N THR A 2 21.35 42.72 21.53
CA THR A 2 19.91 42.99 21.77
C THR A 2 18.95 42.33 20.78
N GLU A 3 19.26 42.34 19.48
CA GLU A 3 18.39 41.73 18.47
C GLU A 3 18.33 40.20 18.58
N VAL A 4 19.45 39.53 18.89
CA VAL A 4 19.50 38.08 19.11
C VAL A 4 18.63 37.68 20.31
N MET A 5 18.70 38.44 21.41
CA MET A 5 17.80 38.24 22.55
C MET A 5 16.32 38.47 22.20
N SER A 6 16.02 39.44 21.32
CA SER A 6 14.64 39.64 20.83
C SER A 6 14.16 38.45 19.99
N ARG A 7 15.00 37.93 19.09
CA ARG A 7 14.69 36.73 18.29
C ARG A 7 14.50 35.48 19.17
N MET A 8 15.31 35.29 20.22
CA MET A 8 15.14 34.19 21.19
C MET A 8 13.82 34.29 21.97
N LYS A 9 13.41 35.49 22.43
CA LYS A 9 12.12 35.68 23.13
C LYS A 9 10.89 35.26 22.31
N HIS A 10 10.96 35.37 20.98
CA HIS A 10 9.86 35.00 20.08
C HIS A 10 9.90 33.54 19.61
N PHE A 11 11.00 32.83 19.83
CA PHE A 11 11.21 31.46 19.36
C PHE A 11 10.15 30.46 19.88
N PRO A 12 9.76 30.45 21.17
CA PRO A 12 8.72 29.53 21.67
C PRO A 12 7.35 29.78 21.01
N SER A 13 6.98 31.05 20.81
CA SER A 13 5.70 31.42 20.17
C SER A 13 5.66 30.99 18.70
N ARG A 14 6.79 31.11 17.97
CA ARG A 14 6.92 30.58 16.61
C ARG A 14 6.81 29.06 16.56
N LEU A 15 7.45 28.36 17.50
CA LEU A 15 7.40 26.89 17.58
C LEU A 15 5.97 26.38 17.83
N VAL A 16 5.26 26.98 18.79
CA VAL A 16 3.85 26.64 19.10
C VAL A 16 2.92 26.94 17.92
N LYS A 17 3.13 28.05 17.19
CA LYS A 17 2.34 28.34 15.98
C LYS A 17 2.58 27.33 14.86
N MET A 18 3.84 26.91 14.63
CA MET A 18 4.15 25.85 13.65
C MET A 18 3.55 24.50 14.08
N PHE A 19 3.67 24.12 15.35
CA PHE A 19 3.12 22.86 15.86
C PHE A 19 1.59 22.81 15.74
N ASN A 20 0.89 23.91 16.05
CA ASN A 20 -0.57 24.00 15.89
C ASN A 20 -0.99 23.97 14.41
N SER A 21 -0.24 24.61 13.52
CA SER A 21 -0.47 24.53 12.06
C SER A 21 -0.32 23.09 11.56
N MET A 22 0.77 22.42 11.95
CA MET A 22 1.08 21.03 11.59
C MET A 22 0.03 20.04 12.13
N LYS A 23 -0.41 20.22 13.39
CA LYS A 23 -1.52 19.44 13.97
C LYS A 23 -2.83 19.64 13.20
N ASN A 24 -3.17 20.87 12.83
CA ASN A 24 -4.38 21.14 12.05
C ASN A 24 -4.32 20.46 10.68
N GLN A 25 -3.19 20.59 9.98
CA GLN A 25 -2.95 19.98 8.67
C GLN A 25 -2.94 18.44 8.73
N PHE A 26 -2.50 17.84 9.84
CA PHE A 26 -2.61 16.39 10.06
C PHE A 26 -4.07 15.96 10.28
N ARG A 27 -4.84 16.68 11.11
CA ARG A 27 -6.27 16.38 11.34
C ARG A 27 -7.06 16.48 10.03
N GLU A 28 -6.76 17.50 9.22
CA GLU A 28 -7.37 17.74 7.91
C GLU A 28 -7.06 16.62 6.89
N LYS A 29 -5.83 16.10 6.87
CA LYS A 29 -5.42 14.98 5.99
C LYS A 29 -5.85 13.60 6.46
N THR A 30 -6.07 13.39 7.76
CA THR A 30 -6.17 12.04 8.36
C THR A 30 -7.47 11.80 9.15
N GLY A 31 -8.33 12.81 9.30
CA GLY A 31 -9.62 12.71 9.99
C GLY A 31 -9.54 12.42 11.50
N ARG A 32 -8.34 12.39 12.09
CA ARG A 32 -8.10 12.02 13.50
C ARG A 32 -7.22 13.06 14.20
N GLU A 33 -7.53 13.35 15.46
CA GLU A 33 -6.67 14.16 16.34
C GLU A 33 -5.44 13.35 16.80
N LEU A 34 -4.27 13.99 16.93
CA LEU A 34 -3.11 13.37 17.58
C LEU A 34 -3.41 13.07 19.08
N PRO A 35 -2.91 11.95 19.63
CA PRO A 35 -2.96 11.67 21.06
C PRO A 35 -2.34 12.81 21.89
N LYS A 36 -3.01 13.18 22.98
CA LYS A 36 -2.53 14.20 23.92
C LYS A 36 -1.52 13.57 24.89
N PHE A 37 -0.23 13.87 24.72
CA PHE A 37 0.77 13.56 25.74
C PHE A 37 0.59 14.44 26.98
N THR A 38 0.29 13.84 28.12
CA THR A 38 0.31 14.48 29.44
C THR A 38 1.66 14.24 30.13
N PRO A 39 2.41 15.29 30.52
CA PRO A 39 3.71 15.13 31.17
C PRO A 39 3.55 14.80 32.67
N GLN A 40 3.57 13.51 33.02
CA GLN A 40 3.56 13.07 34.42
C GLN A 40 4.97 13.08 35.01
N LYS A 41 5.12 13.56 36.25
CA LYS A 41 6.42 13.66 36.94
C LYS A 41 6.84 12.35 37.60
N GLY A 42 8.09 11.94 37.34
CA GLY A 42 8.91 11.13 38.25
C GLY A 42 8.75 9.60 38.14
N GLY A 43 9.75 8.89 38.68
CA GLY A 43 9.77 7.43 38.80
C GLY A 43 10.64 6.72 37.76
N LEU A 44 11.93 6.56 38.06
CA LEU A 44 12.72 5.50 37.43
C LEU A 44 12.26 4.15 37.98
N SER A 45 11.57 3.36 37.16
CA SER A 45 11.34 1.93 37.44
C SER A 45 11.61 1.11 36.20
N ARG A 46 12.52 0.13 36.31
CA ARG A 46 12.68 -0.93 35.32
C ARG A 46 11.53 -1.91 35.51
N GLN A 47 10.66 -2.07 34.52
CA GLN A 47 9.84 -3.28 34.44
C GLN A 47 9.69 -3.72 32.98
N SER A 48 9.69 -5.05 32.79
CA SER A 48 9.84 -5.67 31.48
C SER A 48 8.62 -5.46 30.59
N ARG A 49 8.83 -5.33 29.27
CA ARG A 49 7.75 -5.47 28.30
C ARG A 49 7.47 -6.96 28.08
N GLN A 50 6.33 -7.44 28.57
CA GLN A 50 5.68 -8.58 27.93
C GLN A 50 5.10 -8.08 26.59
N GLY A 51 5.63 -8.61 25.49
CA GLY A 51 4.92 -8.64 24.21
C GLY A 51 4.08 -9.91 24.15
N SER A 52 2.80 -9.79 23.75
CA SER A 52 1.94 -10.95 23.56
C SER A 52 2.16 -11.55 22.18
N GLU A 53 2.84 -12.68 22.10
CA GLU A 53 2.80 -13.54 20.92
C GLU A 53 1.68 -14.58 21.08
N SER A 54 0.85 -14.71 20.03
CA SER A 54 -0.22 -15.70 19.96
C SER A 54 0.25 -16.94 19.20
N SER A 55 0.45 -18.06 19.90
CA SER A 55 0.43 -19.38 19.27
C SER A 55 -0.17 -20.41 20.24
N VAL A 56 -0.78 -21.46 19.67
CA VAL A 56 -1.69 -22.35 20.40
C VAL A 56 -1.08 -23.75 20.47
N CYS A 57 -0.70 -24.20 21.67
CA CYS A 57 -0.49 -25.63 21.94
C CYS A 57 -0.50 -25.97 23.44
N SER A 58 -0.72 -27.27 23.72
CA SER A 58 -0.65 -27.95 25.02
C SER A 58 -1.71 -27.58 26.06
N LEU A 59 -2.71 -28.45 26.16
CA LEU A 59 -3.51 -28.62 27.38
C LEU A 59 -2.60 -29.07 28.53
N VAL A 60 -2.66 -28.39 29.67
CA VAL A 60 -2.12 -28.88 30.95
C VAL A 60 -3.24 -28.82 31.99
N LEU A 61 -3.68 -29.99 32.43
CA LEU A 61 -4.56 -30.15 33.58
C LEU A 61 -3.70 -30.07 34.84
N ASP A 62 -3.63 -28.90 35.47
CA ASP A 62 -3.03 -28.77 36.80
C ASP A 62 -4.08 -29.05 37.89
N GLY A 63 -4.01 -30.25 38.45
CA GLY A 63 -4.91 -30.71 39.51
C GLY A 63 -4.41 -30.28 40.87
N ALA A 64 -4.88 -29.12 41.35
CA ALA A 64 -4.50 -28.55 42.64
C ALA A 64 -4.74 -29.51 43.82
N GLN A 65 -3.71 -30.24 44.24
CA GLN A 65 -3.76 -31.12 45.42
C GLN A 65 -3.83 -30.28 46.71
N GLN A 66 -5.04 -30.07 47.22
CA GLN A 66 -5.22 -29.71 48.62
C GLN A 66 -4.73 -30.87 49.50
N GLN A 67 -3.76 -30.61 50.37
CA GLN A 67 -3.35 -31.57 51.39
C GLN A 67 -4.44 -31.67 52.47
N VAL A 68 -5.17 -32.78 52.45
CA VAL A 68 -6.12 -33.16 53.51
C VAL A 68 -5.55 -34.38 54.24
N PRO A 69 -5.42 -34.36 55.59
CA PRO A 69 -4.93 -35.50 56.34
C PRO A 69 -5.99 -36.63 56.36
N PRO A 70 -5.59 -37.91 56.21
CA PRO A 70 -6.55 -39.02 56.19
C PRO A 70 -7.10 -39.33 57.59
N ALA A 71 -8.42 -39.38 57.73
CA ALA A 71 -9.09 -39.99 58.88
C ALA A 71 -9.13 -41.53 58.73
N PRO A 72 -9.09 -42.30 59.84
CA PRO A 72 -9.08 -43.76 59.77
C PRO A 72 -10.45 -44.34 59.41
N SER A 73 -10.45 -45.39 58.58
CA SER A 73 -11.64 -46.13 58.12
C SER A 73 -11.22 -47.53 57.62
N PRO A 74 -12.12 -48.54 57.62
CA PRO A 74 -11.85 -49.71 58.47
C PRO A 74 -11.04 -50.85 57.84
N THR A 75 -10.42 -51.64 58.71
CA THR A 75 -9.73 -52.89 58.36
C THR A 75 -10.71 -53.94 57.85
N LEU A 76 -10.72 -54.19 56.54
CA LEU A 76 -11.27 -55.40 55.95
C LEU A 76 -10.21 -56.54 55.99
N PRO A 77 -10.63 -57.82 56.01
CA PRO A 77 -9.70 -58.95 56.11
C PRO A 77 -8.83 -59.09 54.84
N PRO A 78 -7.69 -59.80 54.91
CA PRO A 78 -6.76 -59.90 53.79
C PRO A 78 -7.41 -60.57 52.57
N GLN A 79 -7.56 -59.83 51.48
CA GLN A 79 -7.71 -60.45 50.17
C GLN A 79 -6.35 -61.00 49.73
N GLU A 80 -6.37 -62.22 49.19
CA GLU A 80 -5.22 -62.82 48.51
C GLU A 80 -4.75 -61.92 47.35
N PRO A 81 -3.45 -61.95 46.97
CA PRO A 81 -2.94 -61.12 45.89
C PRO A 81 -3.76 -61.34 44.60
N PRO A 82 -4.18 -60.27 43.91
CA PRO A 82 -5.17 -60.37 42.83
C PRO A 82 -4.66 -61.26 41.70
N GLN A 83 -5.23 -62.45 41.61
CA GLN A 83 -4.92 -63.41 40.55
C GLN A 83 -5.30 -62.81 39.21
N ILE A 84 -4.29 -62.45 38.41
CA ILE A 84 -4.48 -61.94 37.05
C ILE A 84 -5.08 -63.07 36.22
N LYS A 85 -6.40 -63.03 36.04
CA LYS A 85 -7.15 -63.96 35.20
C LYS A 85 -7.19 -63.41 33.78
N LEU A 86 -6.85 -64.27 32.83
CA LEU A 86 -7.03 -63.99 31.40
C LEU A 86 -8.52 -64.10 31.03
N LEU A 87 -8.89 -63.56 29.87
CA LEU A 87 -10.27 -63.55 29.36
C LEU A 87 -10.88 -64.95 29.12
N ASP A 88 -10.08 -66.03 29.12
CA ASP A 88 -10.56 -67.42 29.07
C ASP A 88 -10.83 -68.04 30.47
N GLY A 89 -10.58 -67.28 31.54
CA GLY A 89 -10.75 -67.71 32.93
C GLY A 89 -9.52 -68.37 33.58
N LYS A 90 -8.43 -68.64 32.83
CA LYS A 90 -7.20 -69.18 33.43
C LYS A 90 -6.55 -68.19 34.41
N VAL A 91 -6.14 -68.74 35.56
CA VAL A 91 -5.26 -68.08 36.53
C VAL A 91 -3.82 -68.29 36.10
N LEU A 92 -3.07 -67.19 35.92
CA LEU A 92 -1.63 -67.25 35.64
C LEU A 92 -0.83 -67.77 36.85
N SER A 93 0.10 -68.69 36.60
CA SER A 93 1.04 -69.19 37.60
C SER A 93 1.95 -68.07 38.10
N PRO A 94 2.40 -68.08 39.39
CA PRO A 94 3.39 -67.12 39.88
C PRO A 94 4.68 -67.05 39.06
N LYS A 95 5.06 -68.15 38.38
CA LYS A 95 6.18 -68.16 37.42
C LYS A 95 5.87 -67.40 36.13
N GLU A 96 4.65 -67.52 35.62
CA GLU A 96 4.19 -66.85 34.40
C GLU A 96 3.99 -65.35 34.65
N VAL A 97 3.43 -64.96 35.80
CA VAL A 97 3.35 -63.57 36.25
C VAL A 97 4.74 -62.93 36.34
N ASN A 98 5.75 -63.64 36.87
CA ASN A 98 7.13 -63.14 36.94
C ASN A 98 7.78 -62.99 35.54
N VAL A 99 7.49 -63.91 34.61
CA VAL A 99 7.93 -63.80 33.21
C VAL A 99 7.23 -62.63 32.48
N LEU A 100 5.95 -62.38 32.76
CA LEU A 100 5.21 -61.24 32.22
C LEU A 100 5.74 -59.92 32.79
N ALA A 101 5.98 -59.83 34.10
CA ALA A 101 6.57 -58.66 34.74
C ALA A 101 7.97 -58.34 34.16
N LYS A 102 8.84 -59.34 33.99
CA LYS A 102 10.16 -59.14 33.34
C LYS A 102 10.03 -58.64 31.90
N LYS A 103 9.06 -59.15 31.14
CA LYS A 103 8.77 -58.63 29.80
C LYS A 103 8.26 -57.19 29.89
N GLU A 104 7.38 -56.87 30.83
CA GLU A 104 6.89 -55.52 31.05
C GLU A 104 8.04 -54.55 31.36
N ASP A 105 8.97 -54.93 32.24
CA ASP A 105 10.20 -54.17 32.51
C ASP A 105 11.08 -54.01 31.27
N GLU A 106 11.21 -55.03 30.42
CA GLU A 106 11.89 -54.91 29.13
C GLU A 106 11.18 -53.94 28.17
N TRP A 107 9.84 -53.99 28.07
CA TRP A 107 9.06 -53.07 27.24
C TRP A 107 9.13 -51.63 27.78
N ARG A 108 9.08 -51.44 29.11
CA ARG A 108 9.27 -50.15 29.78
C ARG A 108 10.67 -49.59 29.52
N ASN A 109 11.73 -50.38 29.70
CA ASN A 109 13.11 -49.98 29.39
C ASN A 109 13.32 -49.64 27.91
N ARG A 110 12.67 -50.37 26.98
CA ARG A 110 12.72 -50.06 25.54
C ARG A 110 11.98 -48.76 25.24
N LEU A 111 10.79 -48.56 25.81
CA LEU A 111 10.01 -47.33 25.64
C LEU A 111 10.77 -46.13 26.19
N GLU A 112 11.30 -46.20 27.40
CA GLU A 112 12.10 -45.14 28.05
C GLU A 112 13.37 -44.79 27.25
N LYS A 113 14.06 -45.78 26.67
CA LYS A 113 15.16 -45.55 25.73
C LYS A 113 14.70 -44.82 24.47
N THR A 114 13.58 -45.22 23.86
CA THR A 114 13.05 -44.51 22.68
C THR A 114 12.60 -43.09 23.02
N VAL A 115 11.96 -42.88 24.18
CA VAL A 115 11.56 -41.54 24.65
C VAL A 115 12.78 -40.66 24.86
N THR A 116 13.79 -41.12 25.61
CA THR A 116 15.01 -40.32 25.87
C THR A 116 15.84 -40.07 24.60
N GLU A 117 15.84 -40.98 23.63
CA GLU A 117 16.38 -40.71 22.29
C GLU A 117 15.60 -39.62 21.55
N TRP A 118 14.27 -39.66 21.56
CA TRP A 118 13.44 -38.66 20.90
C TRP A 118 13.54 -37.29 21.58
N THR A 119 13.58 -37.22 22.92
CA THR A 119 13.85 -36.00 23.67
C THR A 119 15.17 -35.36 23.24
N LYS A 120 16.27 -36.14 23.19
CA LYS A 120 17.58 -35.64 22.74
C LYS A 120 17.61 -35.22 21.27
N LYS A 121 16.86 -35.89 20.39
CA LYS A 121 16.68 -35.48 18.98
C LYS A 121 15.94 -34.14 18.89
N LEU A 122 14.91 -33.93 19.71
CA LEU A 122 14.10 -32.72 19.75
C LEU A 122 14.89 -31.54 20.34
N GLU A 123 15.53 -31.74 21.49
CA GLU A 123 16.46 -30.80 22.14
C GLU A 123 17.60 -30.38 21.18
N LYS A 124 18.22 -31.33 20.46
CA LYS A 124 19.23 -30.99 19.44
C LYS A 124 18.64 -30.15 18.31
N ARG A 125 17.43 -30.44 17.86
CA ARG A 125 16.74 -29.70 16.79
C ARG A 125 16.37 -28.28 17.22
N GLU A 126 15.97 -28.11 18.48
CA GLU A 126 15.69 -26.81 19.10
C GLU A 126 16.96 -25.96 19.20
N ASN A 127 18.07 -26.53 19.69
CA ASN A 127 19.37 -25.87 19.73
C ASN A 127 19.88 -25.49 18.32
N GLU A 128 19.75 -26.36 17.33
CA GLU A 128 20.07 -26.06 15.92
C GLU A 128 19.26 -24.87 15.39
N LEU A 129 17.97 -24.80 15.71
CA LEU A 129 17.09 -23.71 15.30
C LEU A 129 17.48 -22.40 16.01
N GLN A 130 17.64 -22.41 17.33
CA GLN A 130 18.06 -21.24 18.12
C GLN A 130 19.41 -20.69 17.63
N GLN A 131 20.40 -21.56 17.39
CA GLN A 131 21.69 -21.14 16.84
C GLN A 131 21.54 -20.51 15.44
N SER A 132 20.66 -21.06 14.58
CA SER A 132 20.37 -20.46 13.27
C SER A 132 19.65 -19.10 13.35
N PHE A 133 18.84 -18.88 14.40
CA PHE A 133 18.21 -17.59 14.67
C PHE A 133 19.23 -16.55 15.15
N VAL A 134 20.11 -16.89 16.09
CA VAL A 134 21.15 -15.97 16.60
C VAL A 134 22.12 -15.56 15.49
N VAL A 135 22.53 -16.48 14.61
CA VAL A 135 23.37 -16.14 13.45
C VAL A 135 22.65 -15.17 12.50
N LYS A 136 21.38 -15.41 12.20
CA LYS A 136 20.57 -14.50 11.38
C LYS A 136 20.38 -13.14 12.04
N GLU A 137 20.08 -13.10 13.34
CA GLU A 137 19.92 -11.85 14.11
C GLU A 137 21.20 -11.02 14.05
N GLU A 138 22.38 -11.63 14.19
CA GLU A 138 23.63 -10.91 14.04
C GLU A 138 23.93 -10.49 12.57
N GLU A 139 23.56 -11.29 11.57
CA GLU A 139 23.61 -10.83 10.17
C GLU A 139 22.71 -9.62 9.91
N TRP A 140 21.49 -9.62 10.44
CA TRP A 140 20.56 -8.49 10.35
C TRP A 140 21.11 -7.26 11.06
N ARG A 141 21.64 -7.42 12.28
CA ARG A 141 22.32 -6.36 13.04
C ARG A 141 23.53 -5.78 12.29
N LYS A 142 24.33 -6.63 11.61
CA LYS A 142 25.46 -6.18 10.77
C LYS A 142 24.98 -5.38 9.55
N LYS A 143 23.90 -5.82 8.89
CA LYS A 143 23.27 -5.10 7.77
C LYS A 143 22.68 -3.75 8.22
N GLU A 144 22.03 -3.71 9.39
CA GLU A 144 21.52 -2.48 10.00
C GLU A 144 22.64 -1.48 10.31
N CYS A 145 23.73 -1.93 10.98
CA CYS A 145 24.91 -1.09 11.23
C CYS A 145 25.49 -0.50 9.93
N ALA A 146 25.72 -1.33 8.91
CA ALA A 146 26.25 -0.88 7.62
C ALA A 146 25.35 0.18 6.96
N LEU A 147 24.03 -0.06 6.92
CA LEU A 147 23.07 0.92 6.40
C LEU A 147 23.09 2.25 7.18
N THR A 148 23.32 2.22 8.50
CA THR A 148 23.46 3.46 9.29
C THR A 148 24.79 4.18 9.06
N GLU A 149 25.87 3.45 8.78
CA GLU A 149 27.17 4.05 8.44
C GLU A 149 27.14 4.67 7.04
N ASP A 150 26.54 4.00 6.05
CA ASP A 150 26.34 4.55 4.70
C ASP A 150 25.44 5.80 4.71
N LEU A 151 24.33 5.78 5.45
CA LEU A 151 23.47 6.95 5.63
C LEU A 151 24.19 8.12 6.30
N LEU A 152 25.04 7.84 7.31
CA LEU A 152 25.85 8.87 7.96
C LEU A 152 26.89 9.45 7.01
N LYS A 153 27.56 8.61 6.22
CA LYS A 153 28.54 9.01 5.20
C LYS A 153 27.91 9.90 4.13
N GLN A 154 26.80 9.48 3.53
CA GLN A 154 26.04 10.29 2.56
C GLN A 154 25.56 11.61 3.17
N THR A 155 25.12 11.60 4.44
CA THR A 155 24.71 12.83 5.15
C THR A 155 25.87 13.81 5.30
N ASN A 156 27.08 13.33 5.61
CA ASN A 156 28.27 14.17 5.73
C ASN A 156 28.72 14.72 4.36
N GLU A 157 28.75 13.88 3.32
CA GLU A 157 29.07 14.28 1.94
C GLU A 157 28.12 15.39 1.44
N LEU A 158 26.81 15.27 1.74
CA LEU A 158 25.82 16.30 1.44
C LEU A 158 26.00 17.59 2.26
N GLN A 159 26.45 17.51 3.52
CA GLN A 159 26.77 18.70 4.33
C GLN A 159 28.01 19.44 3.82
N GLU A 160 29.05 18.71 3.39
CA GLU A 160 30.23 19.32 2.79
C GLU A 160 29.91 19.97 1.44
N ALA A 161 29.15 19.29 0.57
CA ALA A 161 28.67 19.86 -0.68
C ALA A 161 27.81 21.13 -0.48
N LEU A 162 26.92 21.13 0.53
CA LEU A 162 26.13 22.30 0.90
C LEU A 162 27.02 23.47 1.38
N LYS A 163 28.03 23.19 2.21
CA LYS A 163 28.98 24.20 2.70
C LYS A 163 29.77 24.83 1.55
N VAL A 164 30.28 24.03 0.62
CA VAL A 164 30.97 24.53 -0.59
C VAL A 164 30.04 25.38 -1.44
N ALA A 165 28.76 24.99 -1.60
CA ALA A 165 27.77 25.80 -2.32
C ALA A 165 27.46 27.14 -1.61
N GLU A 166 27.41 27.17 -0.26
CA GLU A 166 27.28 28.42 0.49
C GLU A 166 28.50 29.34 0.33
N GLU A 167 29.71 28.78 0.36
CA GLU A 167 30.96 29.55 0.20
C GLU A 167 31.09 30.10 -1.22
N MET A 168 30.78 29.29 -2.25
CA MET A 168 30.74 29.75 -3.64
C MET A 168 29.65 30.81 -3.87
N LYS A 169 28.52 30.75 -3.14
CA LYS A 169 27.47 31.79 -3.16
C LYS A 169 27.93 33.10 -2.48
N ARG A 170 28.67 33.03 -1.37
CA ARG A 170 29.30 34.21 -0.74
C ARG A 170 30.31 34.87 -1.68
N LEU A 171 31.15 34.07 -2.33
CA LEU A 171 32.16 34.56 -3.28
C LEU A 171 31.50 35.24 -4.50
N ASN A 172 30.41 34.67 -5.03
CA ASN A 172 29.64 35.32 -6.09
C ASN A 172 29.02 36.65 -5.66
N PHE A 173 28.55 36.79 -4.41
CA PHE A 173 28.05 38.07 -3.91
C PHE A 173 29.18 39.11 -3.86
N LEU A 174 30.36 38.73 -3.34
CA LEU A 174 31.53 39.61 -3.28
C LEU A 174 31.94 40.09 -4.69
N TYR A 175 32.01 39.19 -5.67
CA TYR A 175 32.32 39.55 -7.06
C TYR A 175 31.29 40.50 -7.70
N GLN A 176 30.01 40.46 -7.32
CA GLN A 176 29.02 41.43 -7.79
C GLN A 176 29.16 42.79 -7.10
N GLU A 177 29.53 42.82 -5.81
CA GLU A 177 29.85 44.04 -5.07
C GLU A 177 31.11 44.72 -5.66
N ASP A 178 32.20 43.98 -5.81
CA ASP A 178 33.43 44.43 -6.48
C ASP A 178 33.12 44.97 -7.88
N LYS A 179 32.38 44.21 -8.70
CA LYS A 179 31.97 44.63 -10.04
C LYS A 179 31.21 45.96 -10.01
N HIS A 180 30.22 46.11 -9.13
CA HIS A 180 29.45 47.36 -9.03
C HIS A 180 30.30 48.54 -8.55
N THR A 181 31.30 48.32 -7.68
CA THR A 181 32.25 49.39 -7.34
C THR A 181 33.09 49.80 -8.54
N LEU A 182 33.62 48.85 -9.34
CA LEU A 182 34.33 49.15 -10.59
C LEU A 182 33.45 49.89 -11.60
N GLU A 183 32.20 49.47 -11.80
CA GLU A 183 31.23 50.16 -12.66
C GLU A 183 30.99 51.61 -12.19
N SER A 184 30.94 51.84 -10.87
CA SER A 184 30.79 53.19 -10.29
C SER A 184 32.02 54.06 -10.51
N PHE A 185 33.24 53.52 -10.33
CA PHE A 185 34.48 54.24 -10.60
C PHE A 185 34.65 54.54 -12.09
N GLN A 186 34.36 53.58 -12.97
CA GLN A 186 34.39 53.80 -14.42
C GLN A 186 33.41 54.90 -14.83
N THR A 187 32.19 54.92 -14.26
CA THR A 187 31.21 55.98 -14.50
C THR A 187 31.71 57.35 -14.02
N GLN A 188 32.39 57.40 -12.86
CA GLN A 188 32.98 58.63 -12.32
C GLN A 188 34.13 59.16 -13.19
N GLU A 189 35.05 58.31 -13.64
CA GLU A 189 36.15 58.71 -14.53
C GLU A 189 35.64 59.13 -15.91
N MET A 190 34.66 58.42 -16.47
CA MET A 190 34.01 58.84 -17.73
C MET A 190 33.34 60.21 -17.61
N ALA A 191 32.75 60.53 -16.46
CA ALA A 191 32.21 61.87 -16.20
C ALA A 191 33.32 62.94 -16.12
N LYS A 192 34.43 62.67 -15.41
CA LYS A 192 35.60 63.56 -15.34
C LYS A 192 36.19 63.83 -16.73
N VAL A 193 36.42 62.78 -17.52
CA VAL A 193 36.94 62.89 -18.90
C VAL A 193 35.98 63.71 -19.77
N LYS A 194 34.67 63.48 -19.67
CA LYS A 194 33.66 64.26 -20.40
C LYS A 194 33.69 65.75 -20.01
N HIS A 195 33.84 66.08 -18.74
CA HIS A 195 33.97 67.48 -18.29
C HIS A 195 35.26 68.14 -18.77
N LEU A 196 36.40 67.43 -18.74
CA LEU A 196 37.68 67.92 -19.25
C LEU A 196 37.64 68.14 -20.77
N LEU A 197 37.01 67.25 -21.52
CA LEU A 197 36.86 67.35 -22.98
C LEU A 197 35.98 68.55 -23.36
N LEU A 198 34.83 68.75 -22.69
CA LEU A 198 33.98 69.93 -22.87
C LEU A 198 34.70 71.24 -22.51
N ALA A 199 35.53 71.24 -21.47
CA ALA A 199 36.34 72.40 -21.11
C ALA A 199 37.39 72.73 -22.19
N LYS A 200 38.05 71.71 -22.77
CA LYS A 200 38.99 71.90 -23.88
C LYS A 200 38.32 72.27 -25.20
N GLU A 201 37.15 71.73 -25.50
CA GLU A 201 36.33 72.16 -26.65
C GLU A 201 35.98 73.65 -26.54
N LYS A 202 35.58 74.12 -25.35
CA LYS A 202 35.36 75.55 -25.08
C LYS A 202 36.63 76.38 -25.28
N GLU A 203 37.76 75.97 -24.70
CA GLU A 203 39.06 76.66 -24.84
C GLU A 203 39.53 76.75 -26.31
N CYS A 204 39.32 75.67 -27.09
CA CYS A 204 39.57 75.67 -28.53
C CYS A 204 38.61 76.61 -29.30
N SER A 205 37.35 76.74 -28.87
CA SER A 205 36.40 77.69 -29.48
C SER A 205 36.78 79.16 -29.20
N GLU A 206 37.22 79.46 -27.97
CA GLU A 206 37.64 80.80 -27.54
C GLU A 206 38.95 81.22 -28.25
N THR A 207 39.96 80.34 -28.27
CA THR A 207 41.20 80.59 -29.02
C THR A 207 40.97 80.72 -30.53
N THR A 208 40.03 79.96 -31.11
CA THR A 208 39.62 80.10 -32.52
C THR A 208 38.94 81.46 -32.79
N ALA A 209 38.18 82.00 -31.83
CA ALA A 209 37.59 83.33 -31.94
C ALA A 209 38.68 84.42 -31.92
N SER A 210 39.56 84.41 -30.91
CA SER A 210 40.67 85.38 -30.81
C SER A 210 41.64 85.31 -32.00
N LEU A 211 41.86 84.12 -32.59
CA LEU A 211 42.66 83.99 -33.82
C LEU A 211 41.98 84.66 -35.02
N LYS A 212 40.65 84.59 -35.15
CA LYS A 212 39.91 85.31 -36.20
C LYS A 212 40.00 86.82 -36.01
N GLU A 213 39.87 87.31 -34.78
CA GLU A 213 40.04 88.74 -34.45
C GLU A 213 41.46 89.24 -34.74
N ALA A 214 42.49 88.50 -34.34
CA ALA A 214 43.88 88.82 -34.68
C ALA A 214 44.13 88.82 -36.19
N THR A 215 43.47 87.93 -36.93
CA THR A 215 43.55 87.86 -38.41
C THR A 215 42.92 89.09 -39.08
N THR A 216 41.75 89.56 -38.62
CA THR A 216 41.13 90.78 -39.18
C THR A 216 41.91 92.04 -38.84
N LEU A 217 42.53 92.11 -37.65
CA LEU A 217 43.44 93.19 -37.27
C LEU A 217 44.71 93.22 -38.14
N LEU A 218 45.30 92.05 -38.44
CA LEU A 218 46.44 91.96 -39.36
C LEU A 218 46.10 92.43 -40.78
N GLU A 219 44.91 92.10 -41.30
CA GLU A 219 44.50 92.54 -42.64
C GLU A 219 44.27 94.06 -42.70
N SER A 220 43.73 94.65 -41.62
CA SER A 220 43.65 96.11 -41.44
C SER A 220 45.04 96.77 -41.47
N LEU A 221 46.01 96.24 -40.71
CA LEU A 221 47.38 96.76 -40.68
C LEU A 221 48.10 96.63 -42.02
N LYS A 222 47.89 95.55 -42.78
CA LYS A 222 48.42 95.42 -44.15
C LYS A 222 47.86 96.49 -45.09
N ALA A 223 46.57 96.81 -44.99
CA ALA A 223 45.97 97.87 -45.80
C ALA A 223 46.63 99.23 -45.52
N GLU A 224 46.89 99.54 -44.24
CA GLU A 224 47.56 100.77 -43.83
C GLU A 224 49.04 100.83 -44.24
N VAL A 225 49.79 99.72 -44.14
CA VAL A 225 51.19 99.65 -44.66
C VAL A 225 51.23 99.88 -46.17
N ASN A 226 50.29 99.33 -46.94
CA ASN A 226 50.19 99.59 -48.37
C ASN A 226 49.84 101.06 -48.70
N ARG A 227 49.19 101.79 -47.79
CA ARG A 227 48.86 103.22 -47.93
C ARG A 227 50.11 104.13 -47.78
N LEU A 228 51.13 103.69 -47.03
CA LEU A 228 52.28 104.51 -46.65
C LEU A 228 53.47 104.41 -47.62
N ARG A 229 53.62 103.29 -48.35
CA ARG A 229 54.75 103.02 -49.26
C ARG A 229 55.16 104.18 -50.21
N PRO A 230 54.24 104.96 -50.83
CA PRO A 230 54.62 106.02 -51.77
C PRO A 230 55.40 107.20 -51.15
N PHE A 231 55.42 107.32 -49.82
CA PHE A 231 56.13 108.41 -49.14
C PHE A 231 57.61 108.09 -48.89
N GLU A 232 58.01 106.83 -48.81
CA GLU A 232 59.43 106.44 -48.66
C GLU A 232 60.22 106.71 -49.97
N GLU A 233 59.60 106.43 -51.11
CA GLU A 233 60.24 106.58 -52.44
C GLU A 233 60.64 108.03 -52.79
N GLN A 234 60.03 109.03 -52.15
CA GLN A 234 60.35 110.45 -52.39
C GLN A 234 61.65 110.92 -51.70
N ILE A 235 62.17 110.19 -50.71
CA ILE A 235 63.28 110.67 -49.85
C ILE A 235 64.67 110.39 -50.48
N SER A 236 64.78 109.48 -51.44
CA SER A 236 66.05 108.87 -51.85
C SER A 236 66.90 109.63 -52.90
N ASN A 237 66.51 110.84 -53.34
CA ASN A 237 66.83 111.30 -54.71
C ASN A 237 67.60 112.63 -54.89
N TYR A 238 68.46 113.05 -53.95
CA TYR A 238 69.32 114.25 -54.12
C TYR A 238 70.74 114.10 -53.52
N GLU A 239 71.79 114.15 -54.36
CA GLU A 239 72.99 115.03 -54.26
C GLU A 239 74.15 114.65 -55.24
N VAL A 240 75.18 115.51 -55.31
CA VAL A 240 76.55 115.37 -55.91
C VAL A 240 76.83 116.01 -57.30
N GLY A 241 77.85 116.89 -57.37
CA GLY A 241 78.52 117.38 -58.61
C GLY A 241 79.46 118.60 -58.39
N ARG A 242 80.65 118.69 -59.05
CA ARG A 242 81.69 119.71 -58.76
C ARG A 242 82.50 120.28 -59.96
N LEU A 243 82.68 121.62 -59.96
CA LEU A 243 83.80 122.51 -60.42
C LEU A 243 84.98 122.02 -61.31
N SER A 244 85.36 122.80 -62.35
CA SER A 244 86.70 122.89 -63.02
C SER A 244 86.74 123.97 -64.14
N ARG A 245 87.85 124.57 -64.62
CA ARG A 245 89.25 124.69 -64.12
C ARG A 245 89.77 126.17 -64.17
N GLN A 246 90.70 126.74 -64.97
CA GLN A 246 91.73 126.34 -65.97
C GLN A 246 92.76 127.49 -66.21
N ALA A 247 93.88 127.24 -66.94
CA ALA A 247 94.91 128.13 -67.53
C ALA A 247 95.98 128.79 -66.59
N GLY A 248 97.25 128.96 -67.02
CA GLY A 248 97.88 128.50 -68.27
C GLY A 248 99.41 128.73 -68.36
N GLU A 249 100.13 127.67 -68.71
CA GLU A 249 101.40 127.58 -69.46
C GLU A 249 102.51 128.66 -69.32
N GLU A 250 103.46 128.45 -68.40
CA GLU A 250 104.86 128.87 -68.63
C GLU A 250 105.85 127.90 -67.95
N GLY A 251 106.99 127.61 -68.60
CA GLY A 251 107.99 126.65 -68.12
C GLY A 251 108.08 125.36 -68.94
N ALA A 252 108.66 125.41 -70.15
CA ALA A 252 108.92 124.23 -70.97
C ALA A 252 109.99 123.29 -70.36
N GLU A 253 110.98 123.85 -69.67
CA GLU A 253 112.10 123.08 -69.11
C GLU A 253 111.85 122.67 -67.65
N ARG A 254 111.10 123.49 -66.88
CA ARG A 254 110.57 123.04 -65.60
C ARG A 254 109.62 121.85 -65.81
N ARG A 255 108.79 121.87 -66.87
CA ARG A 255 107.94 120.74 -67.31
C ARG A 255 108.65 119.39 -67.50
N LEU A 256 109.97 119.31 -67.71
CA LEU A 256 110.64 118.01 -67.86
C LEU A 256 111.11 117.44 -66.50
N ALA A 257 111.53 118.32 -65.58
CA ALA A 257 111.76 117.95 -64.18
C ALA A 257 110.44 117.72 -63.44
N GLU A 258 109.44 118.58 -63.64
CA GLU A 258 108.08 118.46 -63.12
C GLU A 258 107.34 117.29 -63.75
N ALA A 259 107.54 116.93 -65.02
CA ALA A 259 107.00 115.68 -65.56
C ALA A 259 107.58 114.46 -64.82
N LYS A 260 108.85 114.49 -64.43
CA LYS A 260 109.48 113.38 -63.72
C LYS A 260 109.17 113.36 -62.21
N VAL A 261 108.97 114.52 -61.60
CA VAL A 261 108.43 114.64 -60.24
C VAL A 261 106.97 114.20 -60.23
N THR A 262 106.12 114.71 -61.13
CA THR A 262 104.72 114.27 -61.23
C THR A 262 104.58 112.81 -61.67
N GLU A 263 105.48 112.24 -62.48
CA GLU A 263 105.53 110.79 -62.76
C GLU A 263 105.84 109.98 -61.49
N LEU A 264 106.73 110.48 -60.62
CA LEU A 264 107.04 109.83 -59.35
C LEU A 264 105.94 110.06 -58.30
N GLU A 265 105.28 111.22 -58.30
CA GLU A 265 104.12 111.53 -57.47
C GLU A 265 102.88 110.72 -57.89
N THR A 266 102.62 110.55 -59.20
CA THR A 266 101.53 109.69 -59.67
C THR A 266 101.82 108.23 -59.32
N LYS A 267 103.06 107.75 -59.48
CA LYS A 267 103.42 106.39 -59.05
C LYS A 267 103.33 106.22 -57.53
N LEU A 268 103.73 107.22 -56.75
CA LEU A 268 103.59 107.19 -55.28
C LEU A 268 102.12 107.22 -54.84
N GLU A 269 101.27 107.96 -55.55
CA GLU A 269 99.82 108.06 -55.36
C GLU A 269 99.09 106.79 -55.84
N GLU A 270 99.58 106.14 -56.90
CA GLU A 270 99.13 104.81 -57.37
C GLU A 270 99.49 103.72 -56.35
N GLU A 271 100.74 103.68 -55.89
CA GLU A 271 101.20 102.83 -54.78
C GLU A 271 100.44 103.11 -53.48
N ALA A 272 100.11 104.37 -53.17
CA ALA A 272 99.29 104.72 -52.02
C ALA A 272 97.86 104.21 -52.14
N LYS A 273 97.25 104.30 -53.34
CA LYS A 273 95.93 103.72 -53.65
C LYS A 273 95.95 102.20 -53.62
N GLU A 274 96.98 101.56 -54.16
CA GLU A 274 97.12 100.10 -54.11
C GLU A 274 97.29 99.63 -52.67
N LYS A 275 98.15 100.28 -51.88
CA LYS A 275 98.29 100.06 -50.43
C LYS A 275 96.98 100.28 -49.67
N GLN A 276 96.17 101.27 -50.04
CA GLN A 276 94.84 101.49 -49.47
C GLN A 276 93.87 100.36 -49.85
N ASN A 277 93.85 99.94 -51.12
CA ASN A 277 93.01 98.84 -51.62
C ASN A 277 93.39 97.49 -50.98
N LEU A 278 94.68 97.22 -50.84
CA LEU A 278 95.22 96.06 -50.12
C LEU A 278 94.86 96.13 -48.62
N SER A 279 94.95 97.30 -47.99
CA SER A 279 94.50 97.51 -46.59
C SER A 279 93.01 97.23 -46.41
N ILE A 280 92.15 97.68 -47.34
CA ILE A 280 90.71 97.38 -47.35
C ILE A 280 90.48 95.87 -47.55
N ARG A 281 91.18 95.23 -48.50
CA ARG A 281 91.09 93.79 -48.75
C ARG A 281 91.54 92.97 -47.53
N VAL A 282 92.61 93.38 -46.85
CA VAL A 282 93.09 92.73 -45.62
C VAL A 282 92.06 92.85 -44.50
N LYS A 283 91.43 94.02 -44.29
CA LYS A 283 90.34 94.18 -43.32
C LYS A 283 89.15 93.27 -43.63
N PHE A 284 88.67 93.29 -44.87
CA PHE A 284 87.53 92.47 -45.30
C PHE A 284 87.81 90.95 -45.23
N LEU A 285 89.05 90.52 -45.48
CA LEU A 285 89.47 89.13 -45.24
C LEU A 285 89.60 88.81 -43.75
N THR A 286 90.08 89.74 -42.93
CA THR A 286 90.16 89.57 -41.46
C THR A 286 88.76 89.43 -40.85
N GLU A 287 87.80 90.26 -41.30
CA GLU A 287 86.40 90.20 -40.90
C GLU A 287 85.77 88.85 -41.30
N GLN A 288 85.97 88.38 -42.53
CA GLN A 288 85.53 87.04 -42.95
C GLN A 288 86.17 85.92 -42.12
N CYS A 289 87.47 85.96 -41.85
CA CYS A 289 88.14 84.98 -40.99
C CYS A 289 87.57 84.97 -39.57
N ASN A 290 87.22 86.13 -39.01
CA ASN A 290 86.59 86.23 -37.69
C ASN A 290 85.16 85.66 -37.70
N THR A 291 84.37 85.95 -38.74
CA THR A 291 83.03 85.37 -38.92
C THR A 291 83.10 83.85 -39.06
N LEU A 292 83.94 83.34 -39.96
CA LEU A 292 84.14 81.90 -40.17
C LEU A 292 84.67 81.19 -38.91
N ALA A 293 85.52 81.84 -38.12
CA ALA A 293 85.97 81.30 -36.82
C ALA A 293 84.84 81.24 -35.79
N SER A 294 83.93 82.23 -35.78
CA SER A 294 82.74 82.24 -34.94
C SER A 294 81.73 81.15 -35.36
N GLU A 295 81.49 81.00 -36.66
CA GLU A 295 80.64 79.95 -37.24
C GLU A 295 81.20 78.55 -36.96
N LEU A 296 82.52 78.35 -37.15
CA LEU A 296 83.20 77.09 -36.83
C LEU A 296 83.10 76.76 -35.34
N LYS A 297 83.22 77.77 -34.46
CA LYS A 297 83.01 77.57 -33.02
C LYS A 297 81.57 77.16 -32.73
N ALA A 298 80.58 77.87 -33.26
CA ALA A 298 79.17 77.55 -33.06
C ALA A 298 78.81 76.14 -33.60
N ALA A 299 79.41 75.72 -34.71
CA ALA A 299 79.28 74.37 -35.23
C ALA A 299 79.89 73.32 -34.28
N ASN A 300 81.08 73.57 -33.72
CA ASN A 300 81.70 72.67 -32.73
C ASN A 300 80.89 72.58 -31.43
N ASP A 301 80.40 73.72 -30.91
CA ASP A 301 79.54 73.77 -29.72
C ASP A 301 78.22 72.99 -29.95
N LEU A 302 77.67 73.02 -31.18
CA LEU A 302 76.51 72.21 -31.59
C LEU A 302 76.84 70.72 -31.73
N VAL A 303 78.00 70.35 -32.30
CA VAL A 303 78.44 68.94 -32.40
C VAL A 303 78.57 68.33 -31.02
N ALA A 304 79.25 69.00 -30.09
CA ALA A 304 79.39 68.54 -28.70
C ALA A 304 78.02 68.33 -28.03
N ALA A 305 77.05 69.23 -28.24
CA ALA A 305 75.70 69.06 -27.72
C ALA A 305 74.95 67.85 -28.32
N ARG A 306 75.25 67.47 -29.58
CA ARG A 306 74.68 66.27 -30.23
C ARG A 306 75.37 64.99 -29.79
N ASP A 307 76.68 64.96 -29.59
CA ASP A 307 77.39 63.80 -29.04
C ASP A 307 76.89 63.48 -27.61
N ASP A 308 76.60 64.53 -26.84
CA ASP A 308 76.04 64.43 -25.48
C ASP A 308 74.56 63.94 -25.50
N GLU A 309 73.79 64.26 -26.55
CA GLU A 309 72.43 63.74 -26.80
C GLU A 309 72.46 62.28 -27.29
N ILE A 310 73.32 61.95 -28.25
CA ILE A 310 73.58 60.60 -28.77
C ILE A 310 74.00 59.67 -27.63
N SER A 311 74.87 60.12 -26.72
CA SER A 311 75.30 59.35 -25.55
C SER A 311 74.12 59.01 -24.62
N LYS A 312 73.21 59.97 -24.38
CA LYS A 312 72.00 59.79 -23.56
C LYS A 312 70.98 58.87 -24.24
N LEU A 313 70.84 58.95 -25.57
CA LEU A 313 69.96 58.07 -26.36
C LEU A 313 70.52 56.64 -26.41
N THR A 314 71.82 56.48 -26.66
CA THR A 314 72.50 55.17 -26.70
C THR A 314 72.32 54.42 -25.39
N LYS A 315 72.47 55.11 -24.24
CA LYS A 315 72.17 54.50 -22.93
C LYS A 315 70.71 54.09 -22.81
N LYS A 316 69.75 54.94 -23.20
CA LYS A 316 68.31 54.60 -23.14
C LYS A 316 67.96 53.40 -24.02
N VAL A 317 68.58 53.25 -25.19
CA VAL A 317 68.42 52.08 -26.06
C VAL A 317 68.94 50.83 -25.34
N TYR A 318 70.16 50.85 -24.83
CA TYR A 318 70.74 49.72 -24.07
C TYR A 318 69.91 49.31 -22.85
N ASP A 319 69.48 50.29 -22.03
CA ASP A 319 68.62 50.06 -20.87
C ASP A 319 67.27 49.41 -21.31
N THR A 320 66.71 49.85 -22.44
CA THR A 320 65.47 49.30 -23.01
C THR A 320 65.65 47.88 -23.55
N GLU A 321 66.73 47.60 -24.29
CA GLU A 321 67.07 46.26 -24.79
C GLU A 321 67.24 45.27 -23.63
N LEU A 322 67.86 45.69 -22.53
CA LEU A 322 68.00 44.90 -21.32
C LEU A 322 66.65 44.58 -20.68
N PHE A 323 65.73 45.54 -20.58
CA PHE A 323 64.37 45.30 -20.09
C PHE A 323 63.57 44.37 -21.03
N SER A 324 63.61 44.59 -22.35
CA SER A 324 62.95 43.72 -23.33
C SER A 324 63.41 42.27 -23.20
N ARG A 325 64.71 42.04 -23.01
CA ARG A 325 65.26 40.69 -22.79
C ARG A 325 64.79 40.05 -21.48
N GLN A 326 64.66 40.83 -20.40
CA GLN A 326 64.09 40.35 -19.13
C GLN A 326 62.60 40.00 -19.25
N TYR A 327 61.83 40.77 -20.03
CA TYR A 327 60.43 40.44 -20.35
C TYR A 327 60.33 39.16 -21.21
N GLU A 328 61.23 38.96 -22.17
CA GLU A 328 61.27 37.75 -22.98
C GLU A 328 61.63 36.50 -22.16
N ASP A 329 62.64 36.59 -21.29
CA ASP A 329 63.06 35.49 -20.41
C ASP A 329 62.02 35.16 -19.32
N THR A 330 61.25 36.15 -18.84
CA THR A 330 60.14 35.89 -17.91
C THR A 330 58.91 35.32 -18.63
N SER A 331 58.61 35.79 -19.84
CA SER A 331 57.54 35.20 -20.68
C SER A 331 57.82 33.73 -20.99
N LYS A 332 59.06 33.37 -21.36
CA LYS A 332 59.48 31.98 -21.60
C LYS A 332 59.38 31.10 -20.35
N LYS A 333 59.66 31.63 -19.16
CA LYS A 333 59.48 30.87 -17.90
C LYS A 333 58.00 30.58 -17.65
N LEU A 334 57.14 31.59 -17.75
CA LEU A 334 55.69 31.43 -17.60
C LEU A 334 55.10 30.47 -18.63
N GLU A 335 55.56 30.50 -19.89
CA GLU A 335 55.11 29.56 -20.92
C GLU A 335 55.53 28.10 -20.61
N ASN A 336 56.76 27.91 -20.14
CA ASN A 336 57.27 26.59 -19.71
C ASN A 336 56.56 26.06 -18.44
N GLU A 337 56.07 26.93 -17.56
CA GLU A 337 55.25 26.55 -16.39
C GLU A 337 53.78 26.28 -16.79
N LEU A 338 53.23 27.04 -17.73
CA LEU A 338 51.86 26.92 -18.20
C LEU A 338 51.62 25.61 -18.97
N LYS A 339 52.60 25.15 -19.76
CA LYS A 339 52.50 23.92 -20.56
C LYS A 339 52.19 22.65 -19.74
N PRO A 340 53.00 22.22 -18.76
CA PRO A 340 52.71 21.04 -17.95
C PRO A 340 51.47 21.22 -17.05
N LEU A 341 51.05 22.46 -16.78
CA LEU A 341 49.81 22.73 -16.06
C LEU A 341 48.57 22.49 -16.94
N LYS A 342 48.64 22.82 -18.25
CA LYS A 342 47.62 22.44 -19.25
C LYS A 342 47.57 20.92 -19.45
N GLU A 343 48.72 20.27 -19.63
CA GLU A 343 48.79 18.81 -19.82
C GLU A 343 48.17 18.05 -18.62
N LYS A 344 48.41 18.53 -17.39
CA LYS A 344 47.75 18.01 -16.18
C LYS A 344 46.25 18.30 -16.13
N TYR A 345 45.81 19.49 -16.55
CA TYR A 345 44.39 19.83 -16.60
C TYR A 345 43.63 18.96 -17.61
N GLU A 346 44.19 18.77 -18.81
CA GLU A 346 43.63 17.88 -19.84
C GLU A 346 43.59 16.42 -19.36
N THR A 347 44.64 15.95 -18.68
CA THR A 347 44.67 14.59 -18.08
C THR A 347 43.58 14.42 -17.01
N THR A 348 43.50 15.32 -16.02
CA THR A 348 42.49 15.23 -14.96
C THR A 348 41.06 15.41 -15.49
N GLN A 349 40.87 16.14 -16.60
CA GLN A 349 39.56 16.23 -17.26
C GLN A 349 39.20 14.96 -18.04
N GLN A 350 40.18 14.23 -18.59
CA GLN A 350 39.96 12.89 -19.16
C GLN A 350 39.63 11.86 -18.06
N GLU A 351 40.38 11.84 -16.96
CA GLU A 351 40.12 10.99 -15.78
C GLU A 351 38.70 11.24 -15.22
N LEU A 352 38.32 12.51 -15.03
CA LEU A 352 36.99 12.89 -14.57
C LEU A 352 35.88 12.43 -15.54
N ASN A 353 36.15 12.41 -16.84
CA ASN A 353 35.19 11.90 -17.83
C ASN A 353 35.07 10.36 -17.81
N SER A 354 36.17 9.63 -17.56
CA SER A 354 36.13 8.17 -17.35
C SER A 354 35.28 7.82 -16.14
N VAL A 355 35.57 8.44 -14.99
CA VAL A 355 34.81 8.20 -13.74
C VAL A 355 33.33 8.58 -13.88
N ARG A 356 33.00 9.61 -14.68
CA ARG A 356 31.61 9.96 -15.02
C ARG A 356 30.91 8.90 -15.86
N GLN A 357 31.63 8.27 -16.80
CA GLN A 357 31.09 7.18 -17.63
C GLN A 357 30.90 5.91 -16.79
N GLU A 358 31.92 5.51 -16.02
CA GLU A 358 31.87 4.37 -15.09
C GLU A 358 30.70 4.50 -14.10
N PHE A 359 30.47 5.69 -13.54
CA PHE A 359 29.33 5.96 -12.66
C PHE A 359 27.97 5.91 -13.40
N ALA A 360 27.91 6.32 -14.67
CA ALA A 360 26.70 6.22 -15.48
C ALA A 360 26.36 4.76 -15.83
N ASP A 361 27.36 3.96 -16.16
CA ASP A 361 27.22 2.53 -16.48
C ASP A 361 26.84 1.71 -15.23
N GLU A 362 27.49 1.96 -14.09
CA GLU A 362 27.13 1.35 -12.81
C GLU A 362 25.71 1.75 -12.39
N LYS A 363 25.32 3.02 -12.55
CA LYS A 363 23.94 3.45 -12.31
C LYS A 363 22.96 2.70 -13.23
N SER A 364 23.26 2.56 -14.52
CA SER A 364 22.41 1.82 -15.44
C SER A 364 22.29 0.34 -15.07
N ARG A 365 23.33 -0.27 -14.49
CA ARG A 365 23.26 -1.62 -13.91
C ARG A 365 22.32 -1.66 -12.70
N LEU A 366 22.49 -0.76 -11.74
CA LEU A 366 21.67 -0.69 -10.54
C LEU A 366 20.19 -0.40 -10.85
N ASP A 367 19.90 0.51 -11.79
CA ASP A 367 18.53 0.78 -12.27
C ASP A 367 17.91 -0.50 -12.91
N THR A 368 18.71 -1.31 -13.60
CA THR A 368 18.28 -2.60 -14.20
C THR A 368 18.05 -3.69 -13.15
N GLU A 369 18.95 -3.83 -12.17
CA GLU A 369 18.79 -4.78 -11.07
C GLU A 369 17.59 -4.44 -10.18
N LEU A 370 17.37 -3.14 -9.92
CA LEU A 370 16.20 -2.64 -9.18
C LEU A 370 14.89 -3.00 -9.90
N ALA A 371 14.82 -2.81 -11.23
CA ALA A 371 13.66 -3.21 -12.02
C ALA A 371 13.42 -4.74 -11.96
N ALA A 372 14.48 -5.55 -12.08
CA ALA A 372 14.38 -7.01 -11.99
C ALA A 372 14.00 -7.52 -10.58
N VAL A 373 14.30 -6.76 -9.52
CA VAL A 373 13.84 -7.03 -8.14
C VAL A 373 12.37 -6.62 -7.97
N GLN A 374 11.94 -5.50 -8.57
CA GLN A 374 10.54 -5.08 -8.56
C GLN A 374 9.63 -6.08 -9.29
N GLU A 375 10.05 -6.59 -10.45
CA GLU A 375 9.31 -7.63 -11.20
C GLU A 375 9.16 -8.93 -10.37
N LYS A 376 10.23 -9.36 -9.69
CA LYS A 376 10.18 -10.52 -8.77
C LYS A 376 9.24 -10.27 -7.59
N LEU A 377 9.21 -9.05 -7.06
CA LEU A 377 8.30 -8.68 -5.98
C LEU A 377 6.83 -8.73 -6.44
N THR A 378 6.50 -8.22 -7.63
CA THR A 378 5.13 -8.29 -8.17
C THR A 378 4.72 -9.73 -8.48
N ASN A 379 5.62 -10.54 -9.04
CA ASN A 379 5.33 -11.95 -9.34
C ASN A 379 5.05 -12.75 -8.06
N LEU A 380 5.82 -12.52 -6.99
CA LEU A 380 5.58 -13.14 -5.68
C LEU A 380 4.31 -12.64 -4.99
N GLN A 381 3.90 -11.38 -5.22
CA GLN A 381 2.62 -10.85 -4.74
C GLN A 381 1.44 -11.52 -5.47
N ASP A 382 1.53 -11.68 -6.79
CA ASP A 382 0.53 -12.38 -7.61
C ASP A 382 0.41 -13.86 -7.25
N GLU A 383 1.53 -14.56 -6.99
CA GLU A 383 1.54 -15.94 -6.51
C GLU A 383 0.91 -16.06 -5.11
N LEU A 384 1.24 -15.16 -4.18
CA LEU A 384 0.65 -15.10 -2.85
C LEU A 384 -0.87 -14.86 -2.91
N GLU A 385 -1.36 -14.00 -3.82
CA GLU A 385 -2.79 -13.74 -3.96
C GLU A 385 -3.53 -14.93 -4.62
N LYS A 386 -2.91 -15.61 -5.59
CA LYS A 386 -3.44 -16.87 -6.15
C LYS A 386 -3.59 -17.93 -5.06
N GLU A 387 -2.58 -18.09 -4.20
CA GLU A 387 -2.60 -19.09 -3.12
C GLU A 387 -3.63 -18.74 -2.02
N LYS A 388 -3.81 -17.45 -1.67
CA LYS A 388 -4.92 -17.01 -0.80
C LYS A 388 -6.27 -17.38 -1.38
N ASN A 389 -6.48 -17.15 -2.68
CA ASN A 389 -7.74 -17.45 -3.35
C ASN A 389 -8.00 -18.96 -3.43
N ALA A 390 -6.99 -19.76 -3.78
CA ALA A 390 -7.06 -21.21 -3.73
C ALA A 390 -7.39 -21.75 -2.32
N LYS A 391 -6.80 -21.16 -1.27
CA LYS A 391 -7.12 -21.46 0.13
C LYS A 391 -8.57 -21.08 0.49
N ASN A 392 -9.06 -19.94 0.04
CA ASN A 392 -10.44 -19.50 0.28
C ASN A 392 -11.45 -20.44 -0.40
N ASP A 393 -11.20 -20.84 -1.66
CA ASP A 393 -11.99 -21.83 -2.38
C ASP A 393 -11.97 -23.20 -1.69
N ALA A 394 -10.82 -23.62 -1.17
CA ALA A 394 -10.68 -24.87 -0.41
C ALA A 394 -11.46 -24.82 0.92
N LEU A 395 -11.45 -23.69 1.62
CA LEU A 395 -12.25 -23.48 2.84
C LEU A 395 -13.75 -23.47 2.53
N LEU A 396 -14.19 -22.83 1.43
CA LEU A 396 -15.59 -22.82 1.01
C LEU A 396 -16.09 -24.23 0.67
N LYS A 397 -15.29 -25.01 -0.08
CA LYS A 397 -15.57 -26.42 -0.37
C LYS A 397 -15.59 -27.29 0.89
N ASN A 398 -14.69 -27.04 1.85
CA ASN A 398 -14.65 -27.76 3.12
C ASN A 398 -15.92 -27.48 3.96
N ALA A 399 -16.38 -26.22 3.99
CA ALA A 399 -17.64 -25.85 4.64
C ALA A 399 -18.85 -26.51 3.97
N GLN A 400 -18.92 -26.52 2.63
CA GLN A 400 -19.99 -27.20 1.88
C GLN A 400 -20.00 -28.71 2.17
N VAL A 401 -18.86 -29.39 2.08
CA VAL A 401 -18.76 -30.84 2.37
C VAL A 401 -19.11 -31.14 3.83
N SER A 402 -18.76 -30.26 4.77
CA SER A 402 -19.18 -30.40 6.18
C SER A 402 -20.70 -30.31 6.33
N GLN A 403 -21.35 -29.37 5.64
CA GLN A 403 -22.81 -29.25 5.62
C GLN A 403 -23.48 -30.48 4.98
N GLU A 404 -22.95 -30.99 3.86
CA GLU A 404 -23.44 -32.21 3.21
C GLU A 404 -23.32 -33.44 4.12
N VAL A 405 -22.21 -33.56 4.86
CA VAL A 405 -22.00 -34.63 5.86
C VAL A 405 -22.98 -34.52 7.02
N ASP A 406 -23.26 -33.31 7.53
CA ASP A 406 -24.20 -33.15 8.65
C ASP A 406 -25.67 -33.31 8.24
N MET A 407 -26.05 -32.96 7.00
CA MET A 407 -27.36 -33.36 6.44
C MET A 407 -27.47 -34.89 6.33
N ALA A 408 -26.48 -35.57 5.74
CA ALA A 408 -26.49 -37.03 5.62
C ALA A 408 -26.49 -37.75 7.00
N ARG A 409 -25.88 -37.15 8.03
CA ARG A 409 -25.98 -37.61 9.42
C ARG A 409 -27.37 -37.42 10.02
N GLN A 410 -28.07 -36.35 9.68
CA GLN A 410 -29.45 -36.13 10.10
C GLN A 410 -30.41 -37.14 9.43
N ASP A 411 -30.27 -37.36 8.12
CA ASP A 411 -31.04 -38.35 7.37
C ASP A 411 -30.82 -39.77 7.92
N LEU A 412 -29.56 -40.13 8.23
CA LEU A 412 -29.24 -41.43 8.83
C LEU A 412 -29.87 -41.59 10.23
N ARG A 413 -29.92 -40.53 11.05
CA ARG A 413 -30.60 -40.56 12.35
C ARG A 413 -32.12 -40.71 12.19
N GLN A 414 -32.72 -40.08 11.18
CA GLN A 414 -34.14 -40.25 10.89
C GLN A 414 -34.43 -41.70 10.48
N GLN A 415 -33.66 -42.25 9.53
CA GLN A 415 -33.81 -43.65 9.12
C GLN A 415 -33.60 -44.64 10.28
N GLN A 416 -32.71 -44.34 11.23
CA GLN A 416 -32.55 -45.13 12.47
C GLN A 416 -33.80 -45.05 13.36
N ALA A 417 -34.38 -43.87 13.54
CA ALA A 417 -35.62 -43.70 14.31
C ALA A 417 -36.82 -44.39 13.64
N ASP A 418 -36.94 -44.31 12.31
CA ASP A 418 -37.97 -44.99 11.51
C ASP A 418 -37.84 -46.51 11.65
N VAL A 419 -36.61 -47.05 11.55
CA VAL A 419 -36.33 -48.48 11.75
C VAL A 419 -36.65 -48.92 13.18
N GLU A 420 -36.36 -48.12 14.20
CA GLU A 420 -36.81 -48.41 15.57
C GLU A 420 -38.34 -48.42 15.68
N GLU A 421 -39.06 -47.49 15.05
CA GLU A 421 -40.53 -47.50 15.08
C GLU A 421 -41.10 -48.73 14.36
N TYR A 422 -40.58 -49.09 13.19
CA TYR A 422 -40.96 -50.32 12.50
C TYR A 422 -40.66 -51.56 13.34
N LEU A 423 -39.54 -51.62 14.05
CA LEU A 423 -39.19 -52.74 14.92
C LEU A 423 -40.10 -52.82 16.15
N ARG A 424 -40.41 -51.69 16.80
CA ARG A 424 -41.46 -51.62 17.84
C ARG A 424 -42.82 -52.08 17.29
N LYS A 425 -43.15 -51.73 16.04
CA LYS A 425 -44.41 -52.13 15.40
C LYS A 425 -44.46 -53.62 15.10
N VAL A 426 -43.38 -54.21 14.58
CA VAL A 426 -43.24 -55.67 14.38
C VAL A 426 -43.44 -56.39 15.70
N ASN A 427 -42.71 -56.02 16.77
CA ASN A 427 -42.86 -56.63 18.09
C ASN A 427 -44.32 -56.57 18.61
N SER A 428 -45.03 -55.46 18.38
CA SER A 428 -46.46 -55.34 18.75
C SER A 428 -47.38 -56.26 17.94
N LEU A 429 -47.05 -56.51 16.66
CA LEU A 429 -47.79 -57.42 15.80
C LEU A 429 -47.50 -58.89 16.19
N GLU A 430 -46.25 -59.23 16.48
CA GLU A 430 -45.86 -60.56 16.98
C GLU A 430 -46.56 -60.90 18.31
N GLU A 431 -46.62 -59.96 19.26
CA GLU A 431 -47.33 -60.17 20.53
C GLU A 431 -48.84 -60.38 20.32
N THR A 432 -49.48 -59.62 19.41
CA THR A 432 -50.91 -59.83 19.10
C THR A 432 -51.16 -61.11 18.30
N LEU A 433 -50.24 -61.54 17.43
CA LEU A 433 -50.34 -62.79 16.68
C LEU A 433 -50.22 -63.99 17.64
N LYS A 434 -49.24 -63.97 18.54
CA LYS A 434 -49.08 -64.94 19.64
C LYS A 434 -50.30 -65.02 20.57
N GLN A 435 -50.97 -63.89 20.85
CA GLN A 435 -52.26 -63.87 21.57
C GLN A 435 -53.38 -64.54 20.75
N LYS A 436 -53.43 -64.31 19.43
CA LYS A 436 -54.41 -64.97 18.54
C LYS A 436 -54.16 -66.48 18.45
N ASP A 437 -52.91 -66.91 18.33
CA ASP A 437 -52.55 -68.34 18.34
C ASP A 437 -52.94 -69.01 19.66
N GLN A 438 -52.74 -68.35 20.80
CA GLN A 438 -53.15 -68.86 22.11
C GLN A 438 -54.68 -68.96 22.24
N ILE A 439 -55.45 -68.09 21.59
CA ILE A 439 -56.92 -68.19 21.50
C ILE A 439 -57.31 -69.34 20.56
N LEU A 440 -56.70 -69.43 19.38
CA LEU A 440 -56.96 -70.51 18.42
C LEU A 440 -56.67 -71.89 19.01
N ALA A 441 -55.58 -72.05 19.77
CA ALA A 441 -55.25 -73.28 20.48
C ALA A 441 -56.33 -73.69 21.51
N LYS A 442 -56.89 -72.73 22.27
CA LYS A 442 -58.01 -72.98 23.18
C LYS A 442 -59.27 -73.39 22.43
N ASN A 443 -59.62 -72.67 21.36
CA ASN A 443 -60.79 -73.00 20.55
C ASN A 443 -60.67 -74.38 19.88
N VAL A 444 -59.48 -74.78 19.45
CA VAL A 444 -59.21 -76.14 18.94
C VAL A 444 -59.36 -77.20 20.04
N GLN A 445 -58.91 -76.93 21.26
CA GLN A 445 -59.09 -77.83 22.40
C GLN A 445 -60.59 -77.97 22.78
N GLU A 446 -61.35 -76.88 22.76
CA GLU A 446 -62.79 -76.86 23.00
C GLU A 446 -63.56 -77.62 21.90
N ILE A 447 -63.21 -77.42 20.62
CA ILE A 447 -63.75 -78.20 19.49
C ILE A 447 -63.42 -79.70 19.63
N GLN A 448 -62.23 -80.06 20.11
CA GLN A 448 -61.88 -81.45 20.39
C GLN A 448 -62.72 -82.05 21.52
N GLN A 449 -62.92 -81.30 22.61
CA GLN A 449 -63.79 -81.70 23.73
C GLN A 449 -65.23 -81.93 23.26
N LEU A 450 -65.83 -80.94 22.59
CA LEU A 450 -67.17 -81.05 22.00
C LEU A 450 -67.27 -82.19 20.99
N SER A 451 -66.22 -82.45 20.20
CA SER A 451 -66.18 -83.59 19.28
C SER A 451 -66.10 -84.95 20.00
N THR A 452 -65.48 -85.04 21.17
CA THR A 452 -65.53 -86.25 22.01
C THR A 452 -66.88 -86.43 22.70
N GLU A 453 -67.51 -85.34 23.15
CA GLU A 453 -68.87 -85.37 23.71
C GLU A 453 -69.91 -85.79 22.67
N LEU A 454 -69.83 -85.26 21.45
CA LEU A 454 -70.66 -85.70 20.31
C LEU A 454 -70.39 -87.15 19.89
N GLY A 455 -69.16 -87.65 20.09
CA GLY A 455 -68.83 -89.07 19.93
C GLY A 455 -69.56 -89.93 20.97
N ASN A 456 -69.43 -89.59 22.25
CA ASN A 456 -70.11 -90.28 23.35
C ASN A 456 -71.64 -90.24 23.22
N ILE A 457 -72.20 -89.09 22.83
CA ILE A 457 -73.64 -88.94 22.55
C ILE A 457 -74.06 -89.88 21.41
N ARG A 458 -73.31 -89.93 20.30
CA ARG A 458 -73.61 -90.83 19.18
C ARG A 458 -73.52 -92.31 19.54
N ASP A 459 -72.61 -92.69 20.44
CA ASP A 459 -72.53 -94.08 20.89
C ASP A 459 -73.66 -94.42 21.88
N ASN A 460 -74.06 -93.48 22.75
CA ASN A 460 -75.30 -93.57 23.55
C ASN A 460 -76.57 -93.61 22.67
N GLU A 461 -76.60 -92.89 21.55
CA GLU A 461 -77.69 -92.94 20.56
C GLU A 461 -77.79 -94.34 19.93
N LYS A 462 -76.67 -95.01 19.63
CA LYS A 462 -76.69 -96.40 19.15
C LYS A 462 -77.14 -97.39 20.22
N GLU A 463 -76.73 -97.20 21.47
CA GLU A 463 -77.21 -98.05 22.58
C GLU A 463 -78.72 -97.87 22.80
N THR A 464 -79.22 -96.63 22.78
CA THR A 464 -80.66 -96.37 22.88
C THR A 464 -81.41 -96.84 21.64
N GLU A 465 -80.89 -96.71 20.42
CA GLU A 465 -81.49 -97.28 19.19
C GLU A 465 -81.54 -98.82 19.24
N TYR A 466 -80.50 -99.48 19.77
CA TYR A 466 -80.47 -100.93 19.97
C TYR A 466 -81.51 -101.39 21.01
N VAL A 467 -81.62 -100.68 22.13
CA VAL A 467 -82.65 -100.93 23.16
C VAL A 467 -84.06 -100.63 22.62
N GLU A 468 -84.25 -99.52 21.92
CA GLU A 468 -85.52 -99.12 21.33
C GLU A 468 -85.95 -100.08 20.20
N LYS A 469 -85.00 -100.62 19.43
CA LYS A 469 -85.26 -101.74 18.51
C LYS A 469 -85.68 -102.99 19.28
N GLY A 470 -84.95 -103.38 20.33
CA GLY A 470 -85.34 -104.52 21.17
C GLY A 470 -86.73 -104.36 21.80
N LEU A 471 -87.12 -103.14 22.14
CA LEU A 471 -88.47 -102.80 22.60
C LEU A 471 -89.51 -102.79 21.47
N ARG A 472 -89.18 -102.31 20.26
CA ARG A 472 -90.03 -102.39 19.07
C ARG A 472 -90.31 -103.85 18.70
N ASP A 473 -89.27 -104.68 18.62
CA ASP A 473 -89.39 -106.12 18.37
C ASP A 473 -90.29 -106.77 19.46
N LYS A 474 -90.16 -106.35 20.73
CA LYS A 474 -91.04 -106.78 21.84
C LYS A 474 -92.49 -106.31 21.71
N ILE A 475 -92.70 -105.09 21.19
CA ILE A 475 -94.03 -104.56 20.91
C ILE A 475 -94.65 -105.35 19.75
N THR A 476 -93.91 -105.65 18.68
CA THR A 476 -94.40 -106.49 17.58
C THR A 476 -94.73 -107.92 18.02
N ASP A 477 -93.91 -108.57 18.86
CA ASP A 477 -94.24 -109.85 19.54
C ASP A 477 -95.62 -109.78 20.26
N LEU A 478 -95.84 -108.69 21.00
CA LEU A 478 -97.05 -108.48 21.80
C LEU A 478 -98.24 -108.07 20.94
N GLU A 479 -98.03 -107.32 19.86
CA GLU A 479 -99.03 -106.97 18.87
C GLU A 479 -99.45 -108.19 18.07
N GLU A 480 -98.53 -109.07 17.66
CA GLU A 480 -98.86 -110.35 17.03
C GLU A 480 -99.70 -111.22 17.98
N GLN A 481 -99.28 -111.39 19.24
CA GLN A 481 -100.08 -112.06 20.27
C GLN A 481 -101.45 -111.39 20.45
N VAL A 482 -101.53 -110.07 20.46
CA VAL A 482 -102.80 -109.33 20.55
C VAL A 482 -103.63 -109.49 19.28
N THR A 483 -103.05 -109.60 18.08
CA THR A 483 -103.79 -109.90 16.85
C THR A 483 -104.27 -111.35 16.83
N GLU A 484 -103.52 -112.30 17.39
CA GLU A 484 -103.91 -113.70 17.47
C GLU A 484 -104.99 -113.93 18.54
N LYS A 485 -104.82 -113.32 19.72
CA LYS A 485 -105.87 -113.20 20.74
C LYS A 485 -107.08 -112.49 20.16
N ASN A 486 -106.92 -111.45 19.34
CA ASN A 486 -108.04 -110.79 18.66
C ASN A 486 -108.66 -111.63 17.53
N LYS A 487 -107.91 -112.48 16.81
CA LYS A 487 -108.45 -113.47 15.85
C LYS A 487 -109.28 -114.51 16.62
N ALA A 488 -108.76 -115.03 17.73
CA ALA A 488 -109.49 -115.93 18.62
C ALA A 488 -110.73 -115.26 19.22
N ILE A 489 -110.63 -114.01 19.70
CA ILE A 489 -111.75 -113.18 20.15
C ILE A 489 -112.71 -112.88 19.00
N LYS A 490 -112.27 -112.79 17.74
CA LYS A 490 -113.16 -112.59 16.57
C LYS A 490 -113.91 -113.86 16.21
N VAL A 491 -113.30 -115.04 16.33
CA VAL A 491 -113.97 -116.35 16.22
C VAL A 491 -114.96 -116.57 17.38
N LEU A 492 -114.56 -116.21 18.61
CA LEU A 492 -115.44 -116.26 19.79
C LEU A 492 -116.57 -115.22 19.71
N LYS A 493 -116.30 -114.00 19.23
CA LYS A 493 -117.30 -112.95 18.95
C LYS A 493 -118.20 -113.30 17.78
N GLN A 494 -117.74 -114.06 16.79
CA GLN A 494 -118.62 -114.58 15.73
C GLN A 494 -119.59 -115.61 16.31
N LYS A 495 -119.10 -116.61 17.05
CA LYS A 495 -119.94 -117.55 17.81
C LYS A 495 -120.92 -116.82 18.75
N LEU A 496 -120.45 -115.81 19.48
CA LEU A 496 -121.29 -114.97 20.35
C LEU A 496 -122.24 -114.06 19.58
N ALA A 497 -121.92 -113.61 18.35
CA ALA A 497 -122.81 -112.80 17.53
C ALA A 497 -123.93 -113.65 16.92
N ASP A 498 -123.64 -114.88 16.49
CA ASP A 498 -124.65 -115.83 16.02
C ASP A 498 -125.56 -116.28 17.18
N MET A 499 -125.01 -116.44 18.39
CA MET A 499 -125.81 -116.59 19.62
C MET A 499 -126.61 -115.32 19.98
N LYS A 500 -126.02 -114.12 19.88
CA LYS A 500 -126.67 -112.85 20.27
C LYS A 500 -127.72 -112.39 19.25
N LYS A 501 -127.65 -112.83 17.99
CA LYS A 501 -128.76 -112.70 17.03
C LYS A 501 -130.02 -113.46 17.46
N THR A 502 -129.87 -114.46 18.33
CA THR A 502 -130.96 -115.24 18.94
C THR A 502 -131.43 -114.66 20.28
N LEU A 503 -130.59 -113.85 20.96
CA LEU A 503 -130.88 -113.26 22.27
C LEU A 503 -130.73 -111.74 22.30
N GLN A 504 -131.88 -111.10 22.01
CA GLN A 504 -132.26 -109.73 22.36
C GLN A 504 -131.45 -108.60 21.65
N LYS A 505 -132.12 -107.62 21.03
CA LYS A 505 -132.88 -106.51 21.65
C LYS A 505 -132.02 -105.69 22.63
N GLU A 506 -132.24 -104.37 22.56
CA GLU A 506 -131.70 -103.30 23.42
C GLU A 506 -130.27 -102.78 23.13
N LEU A 507 -130.25 -101.57 22.54
CA LEU A 507 -129.46 -100.36 22.89
C LEU A 507 -127.91 -100.42 22.82
N LYS A 508 -127.19 -99.51 22.13
CA LYS A 508 -127.02 -98.03 22.26
C LYS A 508 -126.26 -97.59 23.54
N VAL A 509 -125.35 -96.59 23.56
CA VAL A 509 -124.59 -95.82 22.51
C VAL A 509 -123.46 -94.98 23.20
N CYS A 510 -122.83 -93.99 22.53
CA CYS A 510 -121.91 -92.92 23.04
C CYS A 510 -120.45 -93.30 23.42
N GLU A 511 -119.51 -92.37 23.64
CA GLU A 511 -119.03 -91.16 22.88
C GLU A 511 -117.94 -90.38 23.68
N ASN A 512 -117.04 -89.66 22.96
CA ASN A 512 -116.28 -88.43 23.35
C ASN A 512 -115.31 -88.43 24.57
N ASP A 513 -114.52 -87.38 24.88
CA ASP A 513 -113.56 -86.53 24.11
C ASP A 513 -112.79 -85.55 25.09
N GLY A 514 -111.69 -84.87 24.69
CA GLY A 514 -111.28 -83.56 25.26
C GLY A 514 -109.80 -83.19 25.61
N THR A 515 -109.37 -82.00 25.12
CA THR A 515 -108.77 -80.84 25.87
C THR A 515 -107.22 -80.57 26.00
N GLU A 516 -106.74 -79.55 25.24
CA GLU A 516 -105.83 -78.37 25.50
C GLU A 516 -104.50 -78.44 26.37
N MET A 517 -103.54 -77.47 26.45
CA MET A 517 -103.48 -76.00 26.11
C MET A 517 -102.02 -75.37 26.03
N MET A 518 -101.81 -74.31 25.18
CA MET A 518 -100.80 -73.19 25.27
C MET A 518 -99.26 -73.49 25.19
N ASN A 519 -98.23 -72.58 25.06
CA ASN A 519 -97.96 -71.12 24.81
C ASN A 519 -96.48 -70.97 24.23
N SER A 520 -95.65 -69.91 24.05
CA SER A 520 -95.56 -68.41 24.22
C SER A 520 -94.37 -67.80 23.38
N HIS A 521 -93.93 -66.51 23.57
CA HIS A 521 -92.81 -65.85 22.80
C HIS A 521 -92.15 -64.58 23.47
N ASN A 522 -90.94 -64.11 23.05
CA ASN A 522 -90.40 -62.74 23.34
C ASN A 522 -89.10 -62.31 22.57
N HIS A 523 -88.74 -61.00 22.54
CA HIS A 523 -87.55 -60.39 21.88
C HIS A 523 -87.00 -59.14 22.67
N SER A 524 -85.87 -58.51 22.29
CA SER A 524 -85.25 -57.38 23.04
C SER A 524 -84.44 -56.32 22.24
N THR A 525 -84.19 -55.15 22.87
CA THR A 525 -83.46 -53.92 22.44
C THR A 525 -82.10 -53.79 23.22
N PRO A 526 -81.32 -52.66 23.33
CA PRO A 526 -81.44 -51.24 22.86
C PRO A 526 -80.13 -50.56 22.33
N HIS A 527 -80.14 -49.24 22.03
CA HIS A 527 -79.18 -48.20 22.55
C HIS A 527 -79.46 -46.76 22.03
N LYS A 528 -78.65 -45.77 22.47
CA LYS A 528 -78.83 -44.28 22.37
C LYS A 528 -77.45 -43.54 22.43
N SER A 529 -77.21 -42.23 22.24
CA SER A 529 -78.05 -41.03 21.94
C SER A 529 -77.24 -39.73 21.61
N ASN A 530 -77.65 -38.99 20.57
CA ASN A 530 -77.93 -37.52 20.53
C ASN A 530 -76.78 -36.44 20.48
N LEU A 531 -77.17 -35.22 20.01
CA LEU A 531 -76.45 -33.91 19.87
C LEU A 531 -75.35 -33.72 18.77
N LYS A 532 -74.99 -32.49 18.32
CA LYS A 532 -75.75 -31.28 17.82
C LYS A 532 -74.78 -30.19 17.28
N GLU A 533 -75.20 -29.38 16.28
CA GLU A 533 -74.65 -28.06 15.84
C GLU A 533 -73.20 -28.02 15.30
N ASN A 534 -72.91 -27.42 14.13
CA ASN A 534 -72.82 -26.00 13.72
C ASN A 534 -71.67 -25.22 14.41
N GLY A 535 -70.85 -24.40 13.73
CA GLY A 535 -70.79 -24.08 12.29
C GLY A 535 -69.77 -22.96 11.98
N ASP A 536 -69.49 -22.76 10.68
CA ASP A 536 -68.86 -21.61 10.02
C ASP A 536 -67.58 -20.95 10.59
N THR A 537 -66.47 -21.13 9.87
CA THR A 537 -65.47 -20.05 9.67
C THR A 537 -64.81 -20.11 8.27
N GLU A 538 -65.56 -20.57 7.26
CA GLU A 538 -65.04 -20.71 5.89
C GLU A 538 -65.08 -19.35 5.14
N VAL A 539 -64.00 -18.57 5.27
CA VAL A 539 -63.83 -17.30 4.54
C VAL A 539 -63.43 -17.58 3.09
N ASN A 540 -64.44 -17.92 2.27
CA ASN A 540 -64.47 -18.01 0.81
C ASN A 540 -63.11 -17.84 0.08
N PHE A 541 -62.46 -18.97 -0.19
CA PHE A 541 -61.17 -19.06 -0.90
C PHE A 541 -61.09 -18.26 -2.21
N LEU A 542 -62.22 -18.09 -2.92
CA LEU A 542 -62.26 -17.33 -4.17
C LEU A 542 -62.01 -15.84 -3.96
N TYR A 543 -62.48 -15.28 -2.84
CA TYR A 543 -62.21 -13.88 -2.47
C TYR A 543 -60.75 -13.69 -2.06
N MET A 544 -60.23 -14.59 -1.21
CA MET A 544 -58.83 -14.59 -0.79
C MET A 544 -57.87 -14.68 -1.99
N LYS A 545 -58.12 -15.60 -2.93
CA LYS A 545 -57.35 -15.72 -4.18
C LYS A 545 -57.34 -14.42 -4.99
N ASN A 546 -58.49 -13.76 -5.14
CA ASN A 546 -58.59 -12.53 -5.92
C ASN A 546 -57.89 -11.34 -5.23
N VAL A 547 -57.94 -11.24 -3.90
CA VAL A 547 -57.22 -10.18 -3.15
C VAL A 547 -55.71 -10.40 -3.22
N ILE A 548 -55.22 -11.64 -3.06
CA ILE A 548 -53.79 -11.97 -3.17
C ILE A 548 -53.28 -11.75 -4.59
N MET A 549 -54.00 -12.22 -5.62
CA MET A 549 -53.64 -11.95 -7.02
C MET A 549 -53.57 -10.46 -7.30
N LYS A 550 -54.57 -9.68 -6.87
CA LYS A 550 -54.55 -8.23 -7.06
C LYS A 550 -53.38 -7.57 -6.32
N PHE A 551 -53.10 -7.96 -5.08
CA PHE A 551 -51.95 -7.46 -4.32
C PHE A 551 -50.60 -7.71 -5.02
N LEU A 552 -50.42 -8.90 -5.61
CA LEU A 552 -49.22 -9.28 -6.35
C LEU A 552 -49.07 -8.59 -7.72
N THR A 553 -50.17 -8.15 -8.35
CA THR A 553 -50.16 -7.48 -9.68
C THR A 553 -50.46 -5.98 -9.64
N SER A 554 -50.78 -5.42 -8.47
CA SER A 554 -51.03 -3.99 -8.30
C SER A 554 -49.72 -3.19 -8.28
N ARG A 555 -49.81 -1.90 -8.60
CA ARG A 555 -48.70 -0.97 -8.37
C ARG A 555 -48.44 -0.83 -6.87
N GLU A 556 -47.20 -0.59 -6.50
CA GLU A 556 -46.71 -0.76 -5.13
C GLU A 556 -47.34 0.24 -4.12
N TYR A 557 -47.90 1.37 -4.57
CA TYR A 557 -48.71 2.27 -3.72
C TYR A 557 -50.11 1.71 -3.42
N GLU A 558 -50.67 0.89 -4.32
CA GLU A 558 -51.95 0.19 -4.12
C GLU A 558 -51.75 -1.05 -3.26
N ALA A 559 -50.63 -1.76 -3.45
CA ALA A 559 -50.22 -2.86 -2.61
C ALA A 559 -50.15 -2.44 -1.13
N LEU A 560 -49.55 -1.27 -0.83
CA LEU A 560 -49.48 -0.71 0.52
C LEU A 560 -50.86 -0.55 1.19
N HIS A 561 -51.88 -0.10 0.44
CA HIS A 561 -53.25 0.01 0.94
C HIS A 561 -53.94 -1.36 1.09
N LEU A 562 -53.61 -2.32 0.21
CA LEU A 562 -54.12 -3.69 0.27
C LEU A 562 -53.49 -4.52 1.39
N THR A 563 -52.30 -4.17 1.90
CA THR A 563 -51.57 -4.93 2.94
C THR A 563 -52.43 -5.27 4.16
N LYS A 564 -53.25 -4.33 4.64
CA LYS A 564 -54.11 -4.57 5.82
C LYS A 564 -55.25 -5.55 5.53
N ALA A 565 -55.77 -5.58 4.30
CA ALA A 565 -56.76 -6.57 3.87
C ALA A 565 -56.12 -7.96 3.73
N VAL A 566 -54.91 -8.03 3.17
CA VAL A 566 -54.14 -9.28 3.07
C VAL A 566 -53.83 -9.86 4.46
N ALA A 567 -53.36 -9.03 5.40
CA ALA A 567 -53.08 -9.45 6.78
C ALA A 567 -54.33 -9.97 7.49
N THR A 568 -55.47 -9.29 7.34
CA THR A 568 -56.74 -9.71 7.95
C THR A 568 -57.26 -11.03 7.35
N LEU A 569 -57.14 -11.23 6.03
CA LEU A 569 -57.60 -12.45 5.35
C LEU A 569 -56.70 -13.67 5.62
N LEU A 570 -55.39 -13.48 5.69
CA LEU A 570 -54.42 -14.54 5.97
C LEU A 570 -54.16 -14.77 7.46
N LYS A 571 -54.78 -13.98 8.35
CA LYS A 571 -54.57 -14.01 9.82
C LYS A 571 -53.10 -13.80 10.22
N LEU A 572 -52.40 -12.91 9.51
CA LEU A 572 -51.00 -12.57 9.81
C LEU A 572 -50.89 -11.91 11.19
N SER A 573 -49.75 -12.12 11.85
CA SER A 573 -49.40 -11.41 13.09
C SER A 573 -49.18 -9.91 12.84
N ALA A 574 -49.18 -9.10 13.90
CA ALA A 574 -48.87 -7.68 13.80
C ALA A 574 -47.42 -7.43 13.31
N GLU A 575 -46.51 -8.34 13.62
CA GLU A 575 -45.10 -8.31 13.20
C GLU A 575 -44.97 -8.69 11.72
N GLU A 576 -45.72 -9.69 11.26
CA GLU A 576 -45.79 -10.10 9.85
C GLU A 576 -46.43 -9.00 8.98
N GLU A 577 -47.51 -8.35 9.43
CA GLU A 577 -48.08 -7.18 8.74
C GLU A 577 -47.09 -6.00 8.71
N CYS A 578 -46.29 -5.81 9.76
CA CYS A 578 -45.26 -4.77 9.82
C CYS A 578 -44.11 -5.05 8.83
N LEU A 579 -43.54 -6.26 8.86
CA LEU A 579 -42.49 -6.70 7.94
C LEU A 579 -42.94 -6.62 6.47
N LEU A 580 -44.20 -6.94 6.18
CA LEU A 580 -44.77 -6.83 4.83
C LEU A 580 -44.88 -5.37 4.36
N LYS A 581 -45.26 -4.44 5.26
CA LYS A 581 -45.25 -2.99 4.96
C LYS A 581 -43.84 -2.46 4.72
N ASP A 582 -42.89 -2.80 5.58
CA ASP A 582 -41.51 -2.32 5.46
C ASP A 582 -40.79 -2.93 4.25
N THR A 583 -41.15 -4.14 3.83
CA THR A 583 -40.66 -4.74 2.57
C THR A 583 -41.17 -3.99 1.34
N ILE A 584 -42.40 -3.50 1.34
CA ILE A 584 -42.94 -2.63 0.27
C ILE A 584 -42.29 -1.23 0.35
N GLY A 585 -42.21 -0.65 1.54
CA GLY A 585 -41.58 0.65 1.79
C GLY A 585 -40.09 0.70 1.46
N TRP A 586 -39.39 -0.43 1.57
CA TRP A 586 -38.02 -0.59 1.10
C TRP A 586 -37.93 -0.56 -0.43
N ARG A 587 -38.75 -1.36 -1.13
CA ARG A 587 -38.80 -1.36 -2.61
C ARG A 587 -39.15 0.01 -3.20
N MET A 588 -39.90 0.83 -2.45
CA MET A 588 -40.25 2.21 -2.78
C MET A 588 -39.13 3.25 -2.55
N SER A 589 -37.97 2.87 -2.00
CA SER A 589 -36.97 3.85 -1.54
C SER A 589 -35.53 3.47 -1.91
N TRP A 590 -34.92 4.28 -2.78
CA TRP A 590 -33.52 4.15 -3.20
C TRP A 590 -32.52 4.11 -2.02
N PHE A 591 -32.86 4.73 -0.89
CA PHE A 591 -31.96 4.96 0.24
C PHE A 591 -32.28 4.15 1.51
N ARG A 592 -33.19 3.17 1.46
CA ARG A 592 -33.47 2.30 2.61
C ARG A 592 -32.68 0.99 2.56
N SER A 593 -32.19 0.56 3.71
CA SER A 593 -31.68 -0.79 3.93
C SER A 593 -32.79 -1.82 3.71
N LYS A 594 -32.43 -3.00 3.20
CA LYS A 594 -33.35 -4.15 3.14
C LYS A 594 -33.80 -4.50 4.57
N PRO A 595 -35.11 -4.73 4.83
CA PRO A 595 -35.57 -5.09 6.16
C PRO A 595 -35.02 -6.46 6.62
N PRO A 596 -35.02 -6.73 7.93
CA PRO A 596 -34.56 -8.01 8.50
C PRO A 596 -35.41 -9.20 8.01
N ARG A 597 -34.96 -10.42 8.30
CA ARG A 597 -35.80 -11.61 8.16
C ARG A 597 -36.81 -11.67 9.30
N LEU A 598 -37.87 -12.47 9.15
CA LEU A 598 -38.81 -12.75 10.24
C LEU A 598 -38.11 -13.41 11.45
N GLU A 599 -37.04 -14.16 11.17
CA GLU A 599 -36.12 -14.77 12.15
C GLU A 599 -35.38 -13.74 13.02
N ASP A 600 -35.22 -12.50 12.55
CA ASP A 600 -34.52 -11.41 13.24
C ASP A 600 -35.48 -10.51 14.07
N TYR A 601 -36.80 -10.68 13.94
CA TYR A 601 -37.79 -9.93 14.72
C TYR A 601 -37.92 -10.52 16.13
N THR A 602 -37.23 -9.92 17.10
CA THR A 602 -37.43 -10.25 18.51
C THR A 602 -38.75 -9.67 19.02
N PRO A 603 -39.71 -10.49 19.49
CA PRO A 603 -40.94 -9.98 20.11
C PRO A 603 -40.60 -9.18 21.38
N SER A 604 -41.37 -8.13 21.63
CA SER A 604 -41.21 -7.18 22.76
C SER A 604 -42.45 -7.12 23.65
#